data_AF-A0A6J3S0Z1-F1
#
_entry.id   AF-A0A6J3S0Z1-F1
#
_cell.length_a   1.000
_cell.length_b   1.000
_cell.length_c   1.000
_cell.angle_alpha   90.00
_cell.angle_beta   90.00
_cell.angle_gamma   90.00
#
_symmetry.space_group_name_H-M   'P 1'
#
loop_
_entity.id
_entity.type
_entity.pdbx_description
1 polymer ?
#
loop_
_entity_poly.entity_id
_entity_poly.type
_entity_poly.pdbx_seq_one_letter_code
_entity_poly.pdbx_strand_id
1 'polypeptide(L)'
;MNTNEAKEYLARREIPQLFESLLNGLMCSKPEDPVEYLESCLQKVKELGGCDKVKWDSFVSQEKKTLPPLNGGQSRRSFLRNVMPENSNFPYRRYDRLPPIHQFSIESDTDLSETAELIEEYEVFDPTRPRPKIILVIGGPGSGKGTQSLKIAERYGFQYISVGELLRKKIHSASSNRKWSLIAKIITTGELAPQETTITEIKQKLMQMPEELGIVIDGFPRDVAQALSFEDQICTPDLVVFLACTNQRLKERLLRRAEQQGRPDDNLKATQRRLMNFKQNAAPLVKYFQEKGLIMTFDADRDEDEVFYDISMAVDSKLFPNKEAAAGSSDLDPSMLLDTGEITDTGSDYEDQGDDQLNVFEEDTIGGFTEDLRKCKIIFLIGGPGSGKGTQCEKLVEKYGFTHLSTGKLLRNELSSESERSKLIRNIMERGELVPSGIVLELLKEAMMANLRNTKGFLIDGYPQEVKQGEEFGRRIGDPRLVICMDCSADTMTNRLLQRSGGSPHADDRTAITKRLETYYRASIPMVAYYETKTQLRKINAEGTPEEVFLQLCTAIDSIF
;
A
#
# COMPACT_ATOMS: atom_id res chain seq x y z
N MET A 1 -39.54 -4.43 -0.77
CA MET A 1 -38.76 -4.67 -1.99
C MET A 1 -37.35 -5.04 -1.55
N ASN A 2 -36.96 -6.31 -1.65
CA ASN A 2 -35.59 -6.73 -1.32
C ASN A 2 -34.61 -6.32 -2.45
N THR A 3 -33.31 -6.40 -2.21
CA THR A 3 -32.28 -5.99 -3.20
C THR A 3 -32.32 -6.78 -4.50
N ASN A 4 -32.78 -8.03 -4.49
CA ASN A 4 -32.92 -8.86 -5.68
C ASN A 4 -34.16 -8.48 -6.49
N GLU A 5 -35.28 -8.19 -5.83
CA GLU A 5 -36.51 -7.67 -6.46
C GLU A 5 -36.26 -6.31 -7.12
N ALA A 6 -35.45 -5.44 -6.50
CA ALA A 6 -35.04 -4.16 -7.09
C ALA A 6 -34.20 -4.35 -8.35
N LYS A 7 -33.20 -5.25 -8.32
CA LYS A 7 -32.38 -5.58 -9.50
C LYS A 7 -33.20 -6.20 -10.63
N GLU A 8 -34.11 -7.12 -10.29
CA GLU A 8 -34.98 -7.76 -11.26
C GLU A 8 -35.97 -6.77 -11.89
N TYR A 9 -36.51 -5.83 -11.10
CA TYR A 9 -37.36 -4.75 -11.61
C TYR A 9 -36.61 -3.84 -12.60
N LEU A 10 -35.38 -3.43 -12.27
CA LEU A 10 -34.55 -2.59 -13.14
C LEU A 10 -34.20 -3.29 -14.45
N ALA A 11 -33.84 -4.57 -14.39
CA ALA A 11 -33.50 -5.37 -15.56
C ALA A 11 -34.73 -5.63 -16.45
N ARG A 12 -35.86 -6.02 -15.86
CA ARG A 12 -37.11 -6.29 -16.61
C ARG A 12 -37.71 -5.07 -17.31
N ARG A 13 -37.35 -3.86 -16.87
CA ARG A 13 -37.85 -2.60 -17.43
C ARG A 13 -36.81 -1.87 -18.28
N GLU A 14 -35.65 -2.50 -18.54
CA GLU A 14 -34.56 -1.93 -19.33
C GLU A 14 -34.14 -0.51 -18.88
N ILE A 15 -34.29 -0.23 -17.57
CA ILE A 15 -34.06 1.10 -17.01
C ILE A 15 -32.61 1.56 -17.20
N PRO A 16 -31.57 0.72 -17.00
CA PRO A 16 -30.19 1.12 -17.26
C PRO A 16 -29.92 1.54 -18.72
N GLN A 17 -30.48 0.80 -19.70
CA GLN A 17 -30.30 1.10 -21.13
C GLN A 17 -31.00 2.40 -21.53
N LEU A 18 -32.18 2.67 -20.95
CA LEU A 18 -32.87 3.94 -21.11
C LEU A 18 -32.00 5.11 -20.60
N PHE A 19 -31.44 5.02 -19.39
CA PHE A 19 -30.59 6.07 -18.85
C PHE A 19 -29.33 6.30 -19.67
N GLU A 20 -28.68 5.22 -20.13
CA GLU A 20 -27.49 5.31 -20.98
C GLU A 20 -27.77 6.03 -22.30
N SER A 21 -28.89 5.72 -22.95
CA SER A 21 -29.31 6.39 -24.18
C SER A 21 -29.61 7.88 -23.98
N LEU A 22 -30.30 8.23 -22.89
CA LEU A 22 -30.62 9.62 -22.53
C LEU A 22 -29.33 10.42 -22.22
N LEU A 23 -28.40 9.84 -21.47
CA LEU A 23 -27.10 10.44 -21.15
C LEU A 23 -26.26 10.66 -22.42
N ASN A 24 -26.19 9.67 -23.31
CA ASN A 24 -25.49 9.81 -24.58
C ASN A 24 -26.11 10.90 -25.45
N GLY A 25 -27.44 10.97 -25.51
CA GLY A 25 -28.16 12.05 -26.19
C GLY A 25 -27.74 13.42 -25.67
N LEU A 26 -27.80 13.64 -24.36
CA LEU A 26 -27.41 14.90 -23.71
C LEU A 26 -25.96 15.29 -23.99
N MET A 27 -25.03 14.34 -23.87
CA MET A 27 -23.60 14.59 -24.11
C MET A 27 -23.31 14.96 -25.57
N CYS A 28 -24.04 14.37 -26.51
CA CYS A 28 -23.84 14.61 -27.94
C CYS A 28 -24.53 15.89 -28.43
N SER A 29 -25.75 16.17 -27.97
CA SER A 29 -26.53 17.31 -28.46
C SER A 29 -26.27 18.60 -27.69
N LYS A 30 -25.79 18.52 -26.44
CA LYS A 30 -25.50 19.66 -25.55
C LYS A 30 -26.58 20.76 -25.61
N PRO A 31 -27.84 20.41 -25.30
CA PRO A 31 -28.96 21.34 -25.42
C PRO A 31 -28.82 22.47 -24.39
N GLU A 32 -29.31 23.66 -24.73
CA GLU A 32 -29.31 24.83 -23.82
C GLU A 32 -30.21 24.60 -22.59
N ASP A 33 -31.33 23.88 -22.75
CA ASP A 33 -32.16 23.37 -21.65
C ASP A 33 -32.11 21.82 -21.60
N PRO A 34 -31.31 21.25 -20.70
CA PRO A 34 -31.20 19.80 -20.53
C PRO A 34 -32.48 19.12 -20.02
N VAL A 35 -33.32 19.83 -19.26
CA VAL A 35 -34.51 19.24 -18.64
C VAL A 35 -35.61 19.09 -19.69
N GLU A 36 -35.87 20.16 -20.46
CA GLU A 36 -36.84 20.12 -21.56
C GLU A 36 -36.42 19.09 -22.62
N TYR A 37 -35.12 18.98 -22.90
CA TYR A 37 -34.58 17.97 -23.82
C TYR A 37 -34.83 16.53 -23.34
N LEU A 38 -34.59 16.26 -22.05
CA LEU A 38 -34.84 14.94 -21.48
C LEU A 38 -36.33 14.59 -21.48
N GLU A 39 -37.22 15.56 -21.21
CA GLU A 39 -38.67 15.36 -21.31
C GLU A 39 -39.08 15.00 -22.75
N SER A 40 -38.53 15.69 -23.75
CA SER A 40 -38.74 15.37 -25.16
C SER A 40 -38.25 13.97 -25.53
N CYS A 41 -37.08 13.56 -25.02
CA CYS A 41 -36.55 12.22 -25.24
C CYS A 41 -37.45 11.15 -24.61
N LEU A 42 -37.91 11.35 -23.37
CA LEU A 42 -38.85 10.45 -22.71
C LEU A 42 -40.20 10.37 -23.44
N GLN A 43 -40.65 11.47 -24.04
CA GLN A 43 -41.86 11.47 -24.88
C GLN A 43 -41.64 10.62 -26.16
N LYS A 44 -40.48 10.74 -26.81
CA LYS A 44 -40.10 9.86 -27.93
C LYS A 44 -40.02 8.38 -27.54
N VAL A 45 -39.54 8.06 -26.33
CA VAL A 45 -39.55 6.66 -25.84
C VAL A 45 -40.97 6.10 -25.78
N LYS A 46 -41.94 6.92 -25.33
CA LYS A 46 -43.35 6.52 -25.32
C LYS A 46 -43.88 6.30 -26.74
N GLU A 47 -43.52 7.16 -27.69
CA GLU A 47 -43.90 7.03 -29.11
C GLU A 47 -43.28 5.79 -29.77
N LEU A 48 -42.06 5.41 -29.39
CA LEU A 48 -41.36 4.22 -29.87
C LEU A 48 -41.93 2.91 -29.31
N GLY A 49 -42.87 2.97 -28.36
CA GLY A 49 -43.55 1.81 -27.79
C GLY A 49 -42.90 1.25 -26.51
N GLY A 50 -42.06 2.02 -25.83
CA GLY A 50 -41.47 1.66 -24.54
C GLY A 50 -39.94 1.53 -24.54
N CYS A 51 -39.37 1.24 -23.38
CA CYS A 51 -37.92 1.19 -23.13
C CYS A 51 -37.22 0.13 -23.99
N ASP A 52 -37.88 -1.00 -24.25
CA ASP A 52 -37.36 -2.15 -25.00
C ASP A 52 -37.02 -1.85 -26.48
N LYS A 53 -37.43 -0.67 -26.98
CA LYS A 53 -37.17 -0.20 -28.34
C LYS A 53 -36.06 0.85 -28.41
N VAL A 54 -35.52 1.26 -27.26
CA VAL A 54 -34.47 2.26 -27.15
C VAL A 54 -33.11 1.59 -27.31
N LYS A 55 -32.25 2.16 -28.17
CA LYS A 55 -30.85 1.79 -28.33
C LYS A 55 -29.96 2.88 -27.75
N TRP A 56 -28.69 2.56 -27.50
CA TRP A 56 -27.71 3.48 -26.93
C TRP A 56 -27.53 4.79 -27.73
N ASP A 57 -27.84 4.79 -29.03
CA ASP A 57 -27.70 5.92 -29.96
C ASP A 57 -29.03 6.57 -30.38
N SER A 58 -30.17 6.14 -29.79
CA SER A 58 -31.50 6.59 -30.21
C SER A 58 -31.73 8.10 -30.16
N PHE A 59 -30.97 8.83 -29.33
CA PHE A 59 -31.07 10.29 -29.17
C PHE A 59 -29.82 11.03 -29.66
N VAL A 60 -28.96 10.37 -30.45
CA VAL A 60 -27.78 11.00 -31.06
C VAL A 60 -28.17 11.46 -32.47
N SER A 61 -28.04 12.76 -32.74
CA SER A 61 -28.41 13.36 -34.03
C SER A 61 -27.63 12.72 -35.19
N GLN A 62 -28.34 12.09 -36.15
CA GLN A 62 -27.74 11.62 -37.40
C GLN A 62 -27.59 12.78 -38.39
N GLU A 63 -26.59 13.64 -38.21
CA GLU A 63 -26.12 14.46 -39.33
C GLU A 63 -25.31 13.60 -40.29
N LYS A 64 -25.97 13.03 -41.30
CA LYS A 64 -25.29 12.48 -42.48
C LYS A 64 -24.66 13.64 -43.27
N LYS A 65 -23.41 14.01 -42.95
CA LYS A 65 -22.58 14.79 -43.87
C LYS A 65 -22.21 13.92 -45.07
N THR A 66 -22.91 14.11 -46.18
CA THR A 66 -22.51 13.58 -47.49
C THR A 66 -21.20 14.25 -47.91
N LEU A 67 -20.20 13.44 -48.27
CA LEU A 67 -18.93 13.94 -48.79
C LEU A 67 -19.14 14.53 -50.21
N PRO A 68 -18.47 15.65 -50.56
CA PRO A 68 -18.55 16.19 -51.92
C PRO A 68 -17.83 15.28 -52.94
N PRO A 69 -18.22 15.32 -54.22
CA PRO A 69 -17.61 14.49 -55.26
C PRO A 69 -16.21 15.00 -55.61
N LEU A 70 -15.26 14.08 -55.74
CA LEU A 70 -13.91 14.36 -56.20
C LEU A 70 -13.91 14.49 -57.73
N ASN A 71 -13.72 15.72 -58.24
CA ASN A 71 -13.17 15.91 -59.58
C ASN A 71 -12.56 17.31 -59.80
N GLY A 72 -11.32 17.32 -60.29
CA GLY A 72 -10.90 18.24 -61.35
C GLY A 72 -10.04 19.47 -61.01
N GLY A 73 -8.72 19.29 -60.96
CA GLY A 73 -7.77 20.09 -61.75
C GLY A 73 -7.18 21.39 -61.16
N GLN A 74 -5.87 21.37 -60.87
CA GLN A 74 -4.85 22.09 -61.65
C GLN A 74 -3.41 21.77 -61.20
N SER A 75 -2.61 21.33 -62.18
CA SER A 75 -1.15 21.46 -62.35
C SER A 75 -0.18 21.17 -61.20
N ARG A 76 0.59 20.09 -61.35
CA ARG A 76 1.92 20.14 -62.01
C ARG A 76 2.42 18.73 -62.35
N ARG A 77 2.83 18.55 -63.61
CA ARG A 77 3.48 17.36 -64.16
C ARG A 77 4.95 17.30 -63.73
N SER A 78 5.41 16.10 -63.40
CA SER A 78 6.70 15.54 -63.86
C SER A 78 6.74 14.05 -63.47
N PHE A 79 6.50 13.12 -64.39
CA PHE A 79 7.38 12.55 -65.43
C PHE A 79 7.92 11.18 -64.99
N LEU A 80 7.65 10.18 -65.84
CA LEU A 80 8.19 8.80 -65.90
C LEU A 80 7.61 7.79 -64.89
N ARG A 81 7.27 6.54 -65.25
CA ARG A 81 7.06 5.83 -66.53
C ARG A 81 6.47 4.46 -66.18
N ASN A 82 5.38 4.09 -66.85
CA ASN A 82 4.86 2.77 -67.26
C ASN A 82 5.18 1.49 -66.44
N VAL A 83 4.14 0.71 -66.09
CA VAL A 83 3.63 -0.48 -66.82
C VAL A 83 2.66 -1.25 -65.87
N MET A 84 1.41 -1.43 -66.31
CA MET A 84 0.39 -2.35 -65.77
C MET A 84 0.64 -3.77 -66.36
N PRO A 85 0.13 -4.91 -65.82
CA PRO A 85 -1.28 -5.08 -65.45
C PRO A 85 -1.66 -6.06 -64.30
N GLU A 86 -2.97 -6.08 -64.06
CA GLU A 86 -3.85 -6.88 -63.20
C GLU A 86 -3.48 -8.36 -62.98
N ASN A 87 -3.63 -8.91 -61.75
CA ASN A 87 -4.83 -9.65 -61.31
C ASN A 87 -4.71 -10.36 -59.93
N SER A 88 -5.86 -10.48 -59.26
CA SER A 88 -6.32 -11.53 -58.32
C SER A 88 -5.85 -11.60 -56.84
N ASN A 89 -6.90 -11.68 -55.98
CA ASN A 89 -7.01 -12.29 -54.64
C ASN A 89 -6.41 -11.61 -53.38
N PHE A 90 -7.33 -11.15 -52.52
CA PHE A 90 -7.17 -10.86 -51.08
C PHE A 90 -6.73 -12.11 -50.26
N PRO A 91 -6.33 -12.03 -48.96
CA PRO A 91 -6.13 -10.87 -48.07
C PRO A 91 -4.78 -10.87 -47.29
N TYR A 92 -4.25 -9.72 -46.87
CA TYR A 92 -3.52 -9.52 -45.59
C TYR A 92 -3.26 -8.01 -45.40
N ARG A 93 -3.84 -7.38 -44.37
CA ARG A 93 -3.45 -6.03 -43.94
C ARG A 93 -2.22 -6.16 -43.03
N ARG A 94 -1.05 -5.73 -43.54
CA ARG A 94 0.07 -5.26 -42.72
C ARG A 94 -0.28 -3.88 -42.18
N TYR A 95 -0.08 -3.68 -40.88
CA TYR A 95 -0.04 -2.35 -40.27
C TYR A 95 1.31 -1.69 -40.57
N ASP A 96 1.30 -0.41 -40.96
CA ASP A 96 2.42 0.48 -40.67
C ASP A 96 1.99 1.95 -40.51
N ARG A 97 2.40 2.47 -39.34
CA ARG A 97 2.73 3.84 -38.89
C ARG A 97 1.84 5.04 -39.25
N LEU A 98 1.36 5.68 -38.17
CA LEU A 98 0.75 7.02 -38.15
C LEU A 98 1.80 8.13 -38.36
N PRO A 99 1.45 9.22 -39.08
CA PRO A 99 2.28 10.42 -39.24
C PRO A 99 2.06 11.45 -38.11
N PRO A 100 2.94 12.48 -38.00
CA PRO A 100 3.11 13.30 -36.79
C PRO A 100 2.15 14.49 -36.69
N ILE A 101 1.83 14.89 -35.46
CA ILE A 101 0.93 16.02 -35.17
C ILE A 101 1.76 17.29 -34.92
N HIS A 102 1.50 18.35 -35.70
CA HIS A 102 1.92 19.73 -35.43
C HIS A 102 0.70 20.58 -35.03
N GLN A 103 0.64 20.90 -33.73
CA GLN A 103 0.51 22.21 -33.06
C GLN A 103 -0.54 23.29 -33.46
N PHE A 104 -1.05 23.96 -32.41
CA PHE A 104 -1.79 25.23 -32.26
C PHE A 104 -3.33 25.16 -32.31
N SER A 105 -4.13 25.78 -31.42
CA SER A 105 -3.90 26.60 -30.21
C SER A 105 -5.18 26.55 -29.35
N ILE A 106 -5.03 26.55 -28.02
CA ILE A 106 -6.13 26.66 -27.05
C ILE A 106 -6.01 28.05 -26.42
N GLU A 107 -7.08 28.84 -26.49
CA GLU A 107 -7.26 29.99 -25.61
C GLU A 107 -8.43 29.72 -24.65
N SER A 108 -8.14 30.05 -23.38
CA SER A 108 -9.02 30.21 -22.22
C SER A 108 -9.77 28.99 -21.70
N ASP A 109 -9.09 28.20 -20.87
CA ASP A 109 -9.61 27.71 -19.59
C ASP A 109 -8.51 27.87 -18.53
N THR A 110 -8.65 28.87 -17.68
CA THR A 110 -7.67 29.23 -16.63
C THR A 110 -7.67 28.31 -15.41
N ASP A 111 -8.47 27.24 -15.39
CA ASP A 111 -8.64 26.37 -14.21
C ASP A 111 -8.13 24.92 -14.39
N LEU A 112 -7.32 24.66 -15.42
CA LEU A 112 -6.69 23.36 -15.66
C LEU A 112 -5.16 23.36 -15.45
N SER A 113 -4.60 24.43 -14.91
CA SER A 113 -3.15 24.56 -14.69
C SER A 113 -2.63 24.03 -13.34
N GLU A 114 -3.50 23.61 -12.41
CA GLU A 114 -3.06 22.98 -11.14
C GLU A 114 -3.24 21.45 -11.10
N THR A 115 -3.93 20.86 -12.06
CA THR A 115 -4.23 19.40 -12.09
C THR A 115 -3.37 18.61 -13.08
N ALA A 116 -2.36 19.24 -13.65
CA ALA A 116 -1.29 18.59 -14.40
C ALA A 116 0.08 19.11 -13.95
N GLU A 117 0.32 19.16 -12.63
CA GLU A 117 1.66 18.77 -12.17
C GLU A 117 1.80 17.30 -12.55
N LEU A 118 2.27 17.06 -13.78
CA LEU A 118 3.06 15.89 -14.10
C LEU A 118 3.93 15.66 -12.87
N ILE A 119 3.62 14.61 -12.10
CA ILE A 119 4.57 14.08 -11.13
C ILE A 119 5.67 13.50 -12.02
N GLU A 120 6.55 14.38 -12.51
CA GLU A 120 7.91 13.98 -12.79
C GLU A 120 8.34 13.26 -11.50
N GLU A 121 8.71 11.99 -11.65
CA GLU A 121 9.37 11.22 -10.59
C GLU A 121 10.71 11.91 -10.33
N TYR A 122 10.67 13.05 -9.65
CA TYR A 122 11.86 13.73 -9.19
C TYR A 122 12.47 12.88 -8.09
N GLU A 123 13.69 12.42 -8.31
CA GLU A 123 14.52 11.86 -7.24
C GLU A 123 14.73 12.97 -6.20
N VAL A 124 14.27 12.74 -4.97
CA VAL A 124 14.31 13.74 -3.88
C VAL A 124 15.76 14.07 -3.49
N PHE A 125 16.65 13.10 -3.63
CA PHE A 125 18.08 13.24 -3.39
C PHE A 125 18.86 12.83 -4.63
N ASP A 126 19.83 13.63 -5.03
CA ASP A 126 20.74 13.34 -6.13
C ASP A 126 21.58 12.09 -5.79
N PRO A 127 21.49 11.00 -6.57
CA PRO A 127 22.22 9.76 -6.29
C PRO A 127 23.74 9.92 -6.40
N THR A 128 24.23 11.00 -7.01
CA THR A 128 25.66 11.31 -7.10
C THR A 128 26.23 11.97 -5.84
N ARG A 129 25.36 12.43 -4.92
CA ARG A 129 25.74 13.09 -3.67
C ARG A 129 25.37 12.22 -2.46
N PRO A 130 26.13 12.29 -1.35
CA PRO A 130 25.72 11.66 -0.11
C PRO A 130 24.43 12.32 0.38
N ARG A 131 23.37 11.53 0.55
CA ARG A 131 22.09 12.05 1.07
C ARG A 131 22.22 12.54 2.52
N PRO A 132 21.44 13.56 2.93
CA PRO A 132 21.34 13.99 4.32
C PRO A 132 20.93 12.83 5.25
N LYS A 133 21.39 12.89 6.50
CA LYS A 133 20.89 12.01 7.58
C LYS A 133 19.45 12.38 7.94
N ILE A 134 18.54 11.41 7.94
CA ILE A 134 17.13 11.63 8.24
C ILE A 134 16.78 11.02 9.60
N ILE A 135 16.34 11.87 10.53
CA ILE A 135 15.79 11.47 11.82
C ILE A 135 14.28 11.75 11.82
N LEU A 136 13.47 10.73 12.11
CA LEU A 136 12.03 10.90 12.31
C LEU A 136 11.72 10.92 13.81
N VAL A 137 10.92 11.87 14.27
CA VAL A 137 10.51 11.96 15.68
C VAL A 137 9.01 11.71 15.79
N ILE A 138 8.67 10.57 16.42
CA ILE A 138 7.31 10.08 16.60
C ILE A 138 6.92 10.00 18.09
N GLY A 139 5.61 10.01 18.36
CA GLY A 139 5.10 10.11 19.74
C GLY A 139 3.75 10.82 19.82
N GLY A 140 3.08 10.68 20.96
CA GLY A 140 1.71 11.19 21.16
C GLY A 140 1.60 12.71 21.05
N PRO A 141 0.44 13.28 20.71
CA PRO A 141 0.26 14.74 20.75
C PRO A 141 0.52 15.24 22.19
N GLY A 142 1.48 16.15 22.37
CA GLY A 142 1.90 16.62 23.71
C GLY A 142 3.11 15.91 24.33
N SER A 143 3.68 14.89 23.69
CA SER A 143 4.88 14.16 24.18
C SER A 143 6.19 14.95 24.17
N GLY A 144 6.21 16.18 23.65
CA GLY A 144 7.44 16.98 23.55
C GLY A 144 8.23 16.80 22.25
N LYS A 145 7.70 16.10 21.23
CA LYS A 145 8.38 15.89 19.93
C LYS A 145 8.99 17.15 19.33
N GLY A 146 8.21 18.23 19.21
CA GLY A 146 8.70 19.48 18.62
C GLY A 146 9.87 20.06 19.40
N THR A 147 9.80 20.05 20.73
CA THR A 147 10.89 20.53 21.59
C THR A 147 12.15 19.70 21.42
N GLN A 148 12.04 18.37 21.51
CA GLN A 148 13.17 17.47 21.33
C GLN A 148 13.74 17.55 19.91
N SER A 149 12.90 17.69 18.89
CA SER A 149 13.33 17.82 17.50
C SER A 149 14.13 19.10 17.24
N LEU A 150 13.74 20.22 17.86
CA LEU A 150 14.49 21.47 17.80
C LEU A 150 15.85 21.33 18.48
N LYS A 151 15.91 20.73 19.68
CA LYS A 151 17.19 20.50 20.37
C LYS A 151 18.13 19.58 19.57
N ILE A 152 17.60 18.54 18.92
CA ILE A 152 18.37 17.67 18.01
C ILE A 152 18.89 18.48 16.82
N ALA A 153 18.02 19.26 16.18
CA ALA A 153 18.37 20.10 15.04
C ALA A 153 19.51 21.08 15.38
N GLU A 154 19.41 21.79 16.52
CA GLU A 154 20.42 22.72 16.99
C GLU A 154 21.75 22.04 17.33
N ARG A 155 21.72 20.93 18.08
CA ARG A 155 22.95 20.23 18.51
C ARG A 155 23.75 19.64 17.35
N TYR A 156 23.07 19.12 16.33
CA TYR A 156 23.71 18.42 15.21
C TYR A 156 23.83 19.27 13.94
N GLY A 157 23.35 20.51 13.97
CA GLY A 157 23.30 21.37 12.78
C GLY A 157 22.41 20.80 11.68
N PHE A 158 21.30 20.16 12.06
CA PHE A 158 20.33 19.59 11.13
C PHE A 158 19.17 20.56 10.90
N GLN A 159 18.50 20.42 9.75
CA GLN A 159 17.28 21.18 9.49
C GLN A 159 16.06 20.59 10.20
N TYR A 160 15.24 21.45 10.79
CA TYR A 160 13.99 21.06 11.43
C TYR A 160 12.80 21.21 10.48
N ILE A 161 12.01 20.14 10.34
CA ILE A 161 10.75 20.15 9.59
C ILE A 161 9.60 19.70 10.50
N SER A 162 8.69 20.62 10.82
CA SER A 162 7.40 20.26 11.43
C SER A 162 6.35 19.99 10.35
N VAL A 163 5.96 18.73 10.16
CA VAL A 163 4.96 18.37 9.14
C VAL A 163 3.60 19.05 9.42
N GLY A 164 3.23 19.15 10.70
CA GLY A 164 2.01 19.85 11.08
C GLY A 164 2.03 21.34 10.73
N GLU A 165 3.18 22.00 10.85
CA GLU A 165 3.33 23.42 10.49
C GLU A 165 3.39 23.62 8.99
N LEU A 166 4.09 22.74 8.27
CA LEU A 166 4.16 22.73 6.81
C LEU A 166 2.76 22.71 6.19
N LEU A 167 1.92 21.78 6.64
CA LEU A 167 0.53 21.67 6.19
C LEU A 167 -0.29 22.90 6.57
N ARG A 168 -0.14 23.44 7.79
CA ARG A 168 -0.84 24.67 8.20
C ARG A 168 -0.41 25.85 7.34
N LYS A 169 0.87 26.02 7.05
CA LYS A 169 1.38 27.12 6.23
C LYS A 169 0.80 27.06 4.81
N LYS A 170 0.75 25.85 4.21
CA LYS A 170 0.10 25.65 2.90
C LYS A 170 -1.39 25.95 2.92
N ILE A 171 -2.11 25.54 3.96
CA ILE A 171 -3.54 25.87 4.12
C ILE A 171 -3.76 27.39 4.15
N HIS A 172 -2.90 28.14 4.84
CA HIS A 172 -3.01 29.61 4.90
C HIS A 172 -2.64 30.26 3.55
N SER A 173 -1.63 29.75 2.84
CA SER A 173 -1.22 30.32 1.55
C SER A 173 -2.14 29.97 0.38
N ALA A 174 -2.89 28.86 0.47
CA ALA A 174 -3.75 28.35 -0.59
C ALA A 174 -5.24 28.36 -0.21
N SER A 175 -5.67 29.37 0.55
CA SER A 175 -7.01 29.46 1.14
C SER A 175 -8.16 29.52 0.12
N SER A 176 -7.89 29.83 -1.16
CA SER A 176 -8.86 29.80 -2.26
C SER A 176 -9.00 28.43 -2.93
N ASN A 177 -8.10 27.48 -2.67
CA ASN A 177 -8.11 26.17 -3.31
C ASN A 177 -9.01 25.18 -2.53
N ARG A 178 -9.97 24.56 -3.24
CA ARG A 178 -10.94 23.60 -2.69
C ARG A 178 -10.27 22.41 -1.98
N LYS A 179 -9.13 21.92 -2.49
CA LYS A 179 -8.34 20.83 -1.89
C LYS A 179 -7.86 21.22 -0.49
N TRP A 180 -7.24 22.39 -0.37
CA TRP A 180 -6.67 22.88 0.89
C TRP A 180 -7.75 23.26 1.92
N SER A 181 -8.92 23.73 1.46
CA SER A 181 -10.08 23.95 2.32
C SER A 181 -10.59 22.63 2.96
N LEU A 182 -10.65 21.53 2.18
CA LEU A 182 -11.04 20.23 2.71
C LEU A 182 -10.00 19.70 3.73
N ILE A 183 -8.71 19.81 3.41
CA ILE A 183 -7.63 19.38 4.30
C ILE A 183 -7.65 20.20 5.61
N ALA A 184 -7.91 21.51 5.53
CA ALA A 184 -8.06 22.36 6.70
C ALA A 184 -9.17 21.85 7.62
N LYS A 185 -10.31 21.44 7.06
CA LYS A 185 -11.43 20.87 7.82
C LYS A 185 -11.03 19.56 8.53
N ILE A 186 -10.34 18.66 7.82
CA ILE A 186 -9.84 17.38 8.37
C ILE A 186 -8.85 17.60 9.52
N ILE A 187 -7.91 18.53 9.37
CA ILE A 187 -6.92 18.81 10.41
C ILE A 187 -7.57 19.45 11.65
N THR A 188 -8.52 20.36 11.43
CA THR A 188 -9.27 21.06 12.49
C THR A 188 -10.15 20.10 13.29
N THR A 189 -10.68 19.05 12.65
CA THR A 189 -11.44 17.98 13.34
C THR A 189 -10.55 17.01 14.11
N GLY A 190 -9.23 17.12 14.01
CA GLY A 190 -8.26 16.26 14.71
C GLY A 190 -7.87 15.00 13.95
N GLU A 191 -8.18 14.91 12.66
CA GLU A 191 -7.93 13.73 11.82
C GLU A 191 -6.57 13.75 11.09
N LEU A 192 -6.23 12.56 10.56
CA LEU A 192 -5.29 12.24 9.49
C LEU A 192 -5.29 13.21 8.31
N ALA A 193 -4.27 14.06 8.13
CA ALA A 193 -4.07 14.64 6.80
C ALA A 193 -3.82 13.51 5.77
N PRO A 194 -4.35 13.60 4.54
CA PRO A 194 -4.16 12.56 3.53
C PRO A 194 -2.68 12.26 3.29
N GLN A 195 -2.36 10.98 3.17
CA GLN A 195 -1.00 10.47 3.01
C GLN A 195 -0.29 11.06 1.79
N GLU A 196 -0.91 11.00 0.61
CA GLU A 196 -0.32 11.50 -0.63
C GLU A 196 0.01 13.00 -0.55
N THR A 197 -0.87 13.79 0.05
CA THR A 197 -0.62 15.22 0.23
C THR A 197 0.53 15.47 1.20
N THR A 198 0.55 14.73 2.31
CA THR A 198 1.62 14.88 3.32
C THR A 198 2.99 14.53 2.75
N ILE A 199 3.10 13.44 2.00
CA ILE A 199 4.35 13.03 1.34
C ILE A 199 4.78 14.05 0.29
N THR A 200 3.85 14.54 -0.54
CA THR A 200 4.16 15.54 -1.58
C THR A 200 4.73 16.81 -0.96
N GLU A 201 4.15 17.28 0.15
CA GLU A 201 4.63 18.47 0.85
C GLU A 201 6.02 18.26 1.46
N ILE A 202 6.25 17.10 2.08
CA ILE A 202 7.58 16.76 2.60
C ILE A 202 8.60 16.72 1.45
N LYS A 203 8.28 16.06 0.33
CA LYS A 203 9.13 16.03 -0.87
C LYS A 203 9.50 17.42 -1.36
N GLN A 204 8.49 18.27 -1.61
CA GLN A 204 8.70 19.65 -2.07
C GLN A 204 9.61 20.42 -1.11
N LYS A 205 9.44 20.23 0.21
CA LYS A 205 10.29 20.89 1.21
C LYS A 205 11.72 20.35 1.21
N LEU A 206 11.91 19.05 1.05
CA LEU A 206 13.23 18.42 0.98
C LEU A 206 14.02 18.83 -0.27
N MET A 207 13.35 18.91 -1.43
CA MET A 207 13.97 19.35 -2.69
C MET A 207 14.47 20.79 -2.64
N GLN A 208 13.91 21.62 -1.76
CA GLN A 208 14.38 23.00 -1.52
C GLN A 208 15.65 23.08 -0.67
N MET A 209 16.11 21.96 -0.09
CA MET A 209 17.23 21.91 0.86
C MET A 209 18.19 20.74 0.55
N PRO A 210 18.78 20.68 -0.66
CA PRO A 210 19.56 19.52 -1.11
C PRO A 210 20.97 19.41 -0.49
N GLU A 211 21.49 20.46 0.14
CA GLU A 211 22.88 20.52 0.64
C GLU A 211 23.00 20.37 2.17
N GLU A 212 21.92 20.00 2.84
CA GLU A 212 21.90 19.86 4.30
C GLU A 212 22.63 18.60 4.78
N LEU A 213 23.26 18.67 5.95
CA LEU A 213 23.96 17.52 6.55
C LEU A 213 23.00 16.49 7.14
N GLY A 214 21.87 16.96 7.64
CA GLY A 214 20.81 16.12 8.17
C GLY A 214 19.51 16.89 8.39
N ILE A 215 18.43 16.15 8.54
CA ILE A 215 17.07 16.66 8.65
C ILE A 215 16.34 15.89 9.74
N VAL A 216 15.67 16.63 10.63
CA VAL A 216 14.80 16.11 11.68
C VAL A 216 13.35 16.41 11.31
N ILE A 217 12.54 15.37 11.14
CA ILE A 217 11.13 15.49 10.77
C ILE A 217 10.26 15.16 11.98
N ASP A 218 9.48 16.15 12.43
CA ASP A 218 8.56 16.04 13.56
C ASP A 218 7.12 15.79 13.11
N GLY A 219 6.45 14.88 13.83
CA GLY A 219 5.01 14.71 13.77
C GLY A 219 4.55 13.84 12.60
N PHE A 220 5.49 13.07 12.06
CA PHE A 220 5.35 12.15 10.93
C PHE A 220 6.39 11.02 11.07
N PRO A 221 6.09 9.79 10.63
CA PRO A 221 4.78 9.27 10.22
C PRO A 221 3.84 9.08 11.41
N ARG A 222 2.53 9.02 11.15
CA ARG A 222 1.49 8.80 12.18
C ARG A 222 0.81 7.44 12.09
N ASP A 223 1.04 6.72 11.01
CA ASP A 223 0.62 5.34 10.79
C ASP A 223 1.64 4.61 9.88
N VAL A 224 1.45 3.30 9.72
CA VAL A 224 2.35 2.44 8.95
C VAL A 224 2.31 2.77 7.45
N ALA A 225 1.16 3.18 6.92
CA ALA A 225 1.02 3.50 5.50
C ALA A 225 1.86 4.73 5.12
N GLN A 226 1.84 5.77 5.96
CA GLN A 226 2.69 6.94 5.83
C GLN A 226 4.17 6.59 5.91
N ALA A 227 4.57 5.70 6.83
CA ALA A 227 5.95 5.23 6.93
C ALA A 227 6.40 4.53 5.64
N LEU A 228 5.59 3.61 5.12
CA LEU A 228 5.86 2.89 3.87
C LEU A 228 6.00 3.84 2.68
N SER A 229 5.09 4.81 2.53
CA SER A 229 5.21 5.77 1.43
C SER A 229 6.40 6.73 1.57
N PHE A 230 6.80 7.07 2.79
CA PHE A 230 8.01 7.87 2.98
C PHE A 230 9.25 7.10 2.53
N GLU A 231 9.35 5.82 2.88
CA GLU A 231 10.48 5.00 2.46
C GLU A 231 10.52 4.74 0.95
N ASP A 232 9.37 4.46 0.36
CA ASP A 232 9.21 4.18 -1.07
C ASP A 232 9.51 5.41 -1.93
N GLN A 233 9.05 6.58 -1.48
CA GLN A 233 9.06 7.78 -2.31
C GLN A 233 10.12 8.82 -1.96
N ILE A 234 10.73 8.75 -0.77
CA ILE A 234 11.74 9.69 -0.29
C ILE A 234 13.03 8.93 0.04
N CYS A 235 13.05 8.21 1.16
CA CYS A 235 14.15 7.34 1.56
C CYS A 235 13.83 6.60 2.86
N THR A 236 14.60 5.55 3.16
CA THR A 236 14.64 4.96 4.51
C THR A 236 15.29 5.93 5.52
N PRO A 237 14.67 6.18 6.68
CA PRO A 237 15.26 7.03 7.71
C PRO A 237 16.46 6.35 8.38
N ASP A 238 17.43 7.14 8.84
CA ASP A 238 18.61 6.62 9.54
C ASP A 238 18.30 6.31 11.02
N LEU A 239 17.37 7.04 11.63
CA LEU A 239 16.92 6.84 13.00
C LEU A 239 15.47 7.30 13.17
N VAL A 240 14.70 6.52 13.94
CA VAL A 240 13.38 6.91 14.43
C VAL A 240 13.43 7.07 15.95
N VAL A 241 13.13 8.26 16.46
CA VAL A 241 13.04 8.55 17.89
C VAL A 241 11.56 8.46 18.30
N PHE A 242 11.24 7.58 19.24
CA PHE A 242 9.90 7.44 19.79
C PHE A 242 9.83 7.95 21.22
N LEU A 243 9.02 8.99 21.42
CA LEU A 243 8.73 9.55 22.74
C LEU A 243 7.51 8.86 23.34
N ALA A 244 7.75 7.89 24.21
CA ALA A 244 6.73 7.21 25.00
C ALA A 244 6.29 8.13 26.15
N CYS A 245 4.99 8.34 26.31
CA CYS A 245 4.46 9.27 27.30
C CYS A 245 3.09 8.79 27.74
N THR A 246 2.79 8.87 29.04
CA THR A 246 1.52 8.37 29.57
C THR A 246 0.34 9.22 29.09
N ASN A 247 -0.81 8.58 28.92
CA ASN A 247 -2.03 9.25 28.44
C ASN A 247 -2.46 10.43 29.33
N GLN A 248 -2.19 10.35 30.62
CA GLN A 248 -2.47 11.43 31.57
C GLN A 248 -1.58 12.63 31.28
N ARG A 249 -0.26 12.44 31.16
CA ARG A 249 0.68 13.51 30.82
C ARG A 249 0.41 14.14 29.46
N LEU A 250 0.11 13.33 28.44
CA LEU A 250 -0.25 13.85 27.12
C LEU A 250 -1.46 14.81 27.20
N LYS A 251 -2.51 14.42 27.93
CA LYS A 251 -3.71 15.26 28.13
C LYS A 251 -3.39 16.56 28.85
N GLU A 252 -2.65 16.49 29.96
CA GLU A 252 -2.25 17.68 30.74
C GLU A 252 -1.44 18.66 29.88
N ARG A 253 -0.44 18.17 29.14
CA ARG A 253 0.40 19.00 28.26
C ARG A 253 -0.40 19.59 27.10
N LEU A 254 -1.37 18.85 26.56
CA LEU A 254 -2.27 19.36 25.52
C LEU A 254 -3.21 20.45 26.01
N LEU A 255 -3.79 20.30 27.21
CA LEU A 255 -4.66 21.32 27.82
C LEU A 255 -3.88 22.61 28.09
N ARG A 256 -2.68 22.50 28.69
CA ARG A 256 -1.79 23.67 28.90
C ARG A 256 -1.43 24.36 27.58
N ARG A 257 -1.18 23.61 26.51
CA ARG A 257 -0.92 24.16 25.19
C ARG A 257 -2.14 24.91 24.63
N ALA A 258 -3.35 24.37 24.78
CA ALA A 258 -4.56 25.02 24.32
C ALA A 258 -4.78 26.38 25.01
N GLU A 259 -4.47 26.48 26.30
CA GLU A 259 -4.54 27.71 27.09
C GLU A 259 -3.48 28.75 26.70
N GLN A 260 -2.26 28.31 26.35
CA GLN A 260 -1.11 29.20 26.13
C GLN A 260 -0.87 29.60 24.66
N GLN A 261 -1.12 28.70 23.70
CA GLN A 261 -0.69 28.85 22.31
C GLN A 261 -1.85 29.02 21.32
N GLY A 262 -3.10 28.80 21.75
CA GLY A 262 -4.30 29.13 20.97
C GLY A 262 -4.34 28.58 19.54
N ARG A 263 -3.98 27.30 19.32
CA ARG A 263 -4.10 26.73 17.97
C ARG A 263 -5.57 26.52 17.59
N PRO A 264 -5.96 26.78 16.33
CA PRO A 264 -7.35 26.64 15.87
C PRO A 264 -7.90 25.21 15.98
N ASP A 265 -7.00 24.22 16.02
CA ASP A 265 -7.27 22.80 16.13
C ASP A 265 -7.13 22.22 17.55
N ASP A 266 -6.77 23.03 18.55
CA ASP A 266 -6.63 22.60 19.95
C ASP A 266 -7.97 22.68 20.72
N ASN A 267 -9.05 22.19 20.11
CA ASN A 267 -10.32 22.01 20.81
C ASN A 267 -10.39 20.62 21.50
N LEU A 268 -11.20 20.49 22.56
CA LEU A 268 -11.34 19.26 23.35
C LEU A 268 -11.65 18.03 22.48
N LYS A 269 -12.54 18.17 21.48
CA LYS A 269 -12.93 17.07 20.58
C LYS A 269 -11.79 16.64 19.65
N ALA A 270 -11.08 17.59 19.06
CA ALA A 270 -9.93 17.34 18.19
C ALA A 270 -8.76 16.71 18.97
N THR A 271 -8.53 17.18 20.20
CA THR A 271 -7.52 16.62 21.11
C THR A 271 -7.80 15.16 21.45
N GLN A 272 -9.05 14.84 21.80
CA GLN A 272 -9.48 13.47 22.06
C GLN A 272 -9.30 12.57 20.83
N ARG A 273 -9.69 13.05 19.64
CA ARG A 273 -9.52 12.32 18.38
C ARG A 273 -8.06 12.06 18.06
N ARG A 274 -7.16 13.02 18.28
CA ARG A 274 -5.72 12.83 18.08
C ARG A 274 -5.13 11.78 19.00
N LEU A 275 -5.53 11.79 20.28
CA LEU A 275 -5.12 10.76 21.23
C LEU A 275 -5.66 9.39 20.85
N MET A 276 -6.92 9.30 20.40
CA MET A 276 -7.52 8.05 19.94
C MET A 276 -6.79 7.50 18.70
N ASN A 277 -6.58 8.34 17.67
CA ASN A 277 -5.84 7.98 16.47
C ASN A 277 -4.40 7.54 16.80
N PHE A 278 -3.73 8.26 17.70
CA PHE A 278 -2.40 7.87 18.17
C PHE A 278 -2.42 6.49 18.84
N LYS A 279 -3.36 6.24 19.77
CA LYS A 279 -3.47 4.92 20.42
C LYS A 279 -3.69 3.78 19.43
N GLN A 280 -4.53 3.99 18.42
CA GLN A 280 -4.83 2.98 17.40
C GLN A 280 -3.63 2.70 16.49
N ASN A 281 -2.88 3.74 16.10
CA ASN A 281 -1.85 3.63 15.08
C ASN A 281 -0.42 3.49 15.62
N ALA A 282 -0.17 3.89 16.87
CA ALA A 282 1.18 3.91 17.44
C ALA A 282 1.77 2.51 17.61
N ALA A 283 1.02 1.55 18.17
CA ALA A 283 1.54 0.20 18.40
C ALA A 283 1.98 -0.50 17.10
N PRO A 284 1.16 -0.51 16.01
CA PRO A 284 1.61 -1.03 14.72
C PRO A 284 2.81 -0.28 14.15
N LEU A 285 2.87 1.05 14.29
CA LEU A 285 3.96 1.88 13.76
C LEU A 285 5.28 1.67 14.49
N VAL A 286 5.24 1.60 15.82
CA VAL A 286 6.41 1.30 16.66
C VAL A 286 6.93 -0.10 16.34
N LYS A 287 6.04 -1.09 16.28
CA LYS A 287 6.39 -2.47 15.89
C LYS A 287 7.05 -2.50 14.52
N TYR A 288 6.51 -1.77 13.54
CA TYR A 288 7.07 -1.69 12.19
C TYR A 288 8.52 -1.19 12.18
N PHE A 289 8.85 -0.11 12.89
CA PHE A 289 10.24 0.38 12.93
C PHE A 289 11.15 -0.42 13.87
N GLN A 290 10.57 -1.09 14.88
CA GLN A 290 11.29 -2.00 15.78
C GLN A 290 11.76 -3.26 15.05
N GLU A 291 10.89 -3.87 14.23
CA GLU A 291 11.25 -5.01 13.38
C GLU A 291 12.39 -4.68 12.39
N LYS A 292 12.56 -3.39 12.05
CA LYS A 292 13.64 -2.90 11.18
C LYS A 292 14.91 -2.46 11.92
N GLY A 293 14.91 -2.43 13.25
CA GLY A 293 16.03 -1.93 14.04
C GLY A 293 16.32 -0.43 13.86
N LEU A 294 15.35 0.35 13.38
CA LEU A 294 15.53 1.78 13.11
C LEU A 294 15.09 2.67 14.29
N ILE A 295 14.22 2.17 15.16
CA ILE A 295 13.62 2.93 16.27
C ILE A 295 14.42 2.85 17.58
N MET A 296 14.37 3.93 18.36
CA MET A 296 14.74 3.96 19.77
C MET A 296 13.67 4.68 20.59
N THR A 297 13.35 4.12 21.75
CA THR A 297 12.24 4.58 22.60
C THR A 297 12.76 5.28 23.84
N PHE A 298 12.18 6.43 24.18
CA PHE A 298 12.54 7.23 25.33
C PHE A 298 11.30 7.56 26.15
N ASP A 299 11.42 7.49 27.47
CA ASP A 299 10.37 7.88 28.41
C ASP A 299 10.31 9.41 28.51
N ALA A 300 9.30 10.01 27.89
CA ALA A 300 9.06 11.43 27.85
C ALA A 300 8.19 11.97 29.01
N ASP A 301 7.90 11.14 30.02
CA ASP A 301 7.32 11.60 31.30
C ASP A 301 8.38 12.23 32.23
N ARG A 302 9.66 11.91 32.01
CA ARG A 302 10.83 12.48 32.68
C ARG A 302 11.08 13.94 32.32
N ASP A 303 12.09 14.52 32.96
CA ASP A 303 12.55 15.87 32.68
C ASP A 303 13.02 16.02 31.22
N GLU A 304 12.78 17.20 30.64
CA GLU A 304 13.05 17.46 29.24
C GLU A 304 14.54 17.37 28.88
N ASP A 305 15.43 17.81 29.77
CA ASP A 305 16.87 17.83 29.54
C ASP A 305 17.48 16.44 29.71
N GLU A 306 16.98 15.65 30.68
CA GLU A 306 17.36 14.24 30.82
C GLU A 306 16.99 13.42 29.58
N VAL A 307 15.76 13.60 29.08
CA VAL A 307 15.30 12.92 27.87
C VAL A 307 16.14 13.32 26.66
N PHE A 308 16.50 14.61 26.57
CA PHE A 308 17.36 15.09 25.49
C PHE A 308 18.79 14.52 25.56
N TYR A 309 19.33 14.39 26.77
CA TYR A 309 20.63 13.76 26.99
C TYR A 309 20.65 12.31 26.47
N ASP A 310 19.65 11.51 26.85
CA ASP A 310 19.52 10.13 26.39
C ASP A 310 19.36 10.04 24.86
N ILE A 311 18.53 10.91 24.27
CA ILE A 311 18.37 10.99 22.82
C ILE A 311 19.70 11.33 22.14
N SER A 312 20.45 12.28 22.69
CA SER A 312 21.73 12.70 22.12
C SER A 312 22.75 11.57 22.12
N MET A 313 22.87 10.82 23.23
CA MET A 313 23.73 9.64 23.29
C MET A 313 23.36 8.61 22.22
N ALA A 314 22.06 8.42 22.01
CA ALA A 314 21.54 7.49 21.02
C ALA A 314 21.85 7.94 19.58
N VAL A 315 21.69 9.23 19.29
CA VAL A 315 22.04 9.83 18.00
C VAL A 315 23.55 9.72 17.75
N ASP A 316 24.37 10.05 18.74
CA ASP A 316 25.84 9.95 18.68
C ASP A 316 26.27 8.51 18.37
N SER A 317 25.75 7.53 19.12
CA SER A 317 26.08 6.12 18.93
C SER A 317 25.68 5.57 17.55
N LYS A 318 24.53 6.01 17.02
CA LYS A 318 23.96 5.41 15.80
C LYS A 318 24.36 6.12 14.51
N LEU A 319 24.50 7.44 14.54
CA LEU A 319 24.82 8.24 13.37
C LEU A 319 26.30 8.62 13.29
N PHE A 320 27.01 8.64 14.42
CA PHE A 320 28.41 9.09 14.52
C PHE A 320 29.32 8.11 15.30
N PRO A 321 29.34 6.80 14.97
CA PRO A 321 30.09 5.79 15.74
C PRO A 321 31.61 5.99 15.73
N ASN A 322 32.15 6.77 14.77
CA ASN A 322 33.59 7.01 14.59
C ASN A 322 34.02 8.42 14.99
N LYS A 323 33.20 9.19 15.69
CA LYS A 323 33.70 10.41 16.33
C LYS A 323 34.58 9.96 17.49
N GLU A 324 35.91 9.96 17.29
CA GLU A 324 36.82 10.13 18.41
C GLU A 324 36.27 11.27 19.26
N ALA A 325 36.31 11.10 20.58
CA ALA A 325 35.90 12.11 21.53
C ALA A 325 36.70 13.40 21.26
N ALA A 326 36.14 14.26 20.42
CA ALA A 326 36.64 15.59 20.16
C ALA A 326 36.33 16.38 21.43
N ALA A 327 37.25 16.27 22.39
CA ALA A 327 37.43 17.28 23.41
C ALA A 327 37.67 18.62 22.71
N GLY A 328 36.81 19.60 23.04
CA GLY A 328 36.92 20.99 22.61
C GLY A 328 35.52 21.57 22.42
N SER A 329 35.02 22.52 23.20
CA SER A 329 35.64 23.42 24.16
C SER A 329 34.57 23.87 25.15
N SER A 330 34.74 23.59 26.44
CA SER A 330 34.02 24.29 27.49
C SER A 330 35.06 24.98 28.37
N ASP A 331 35.34 26.23 28.04
CA ASP A 331 35.84 27.20 29.01
C ASP A 331 34.78 27.37 30.10
N LEU A 332 34.79 26.51 31.10
CA LEU A 332 34.11 26.72 32.38
C LEU A 332 34.94 26.05 33.49
N ASP A 333 35.80 26.83 34.15
CA ASP A 333 35.45 27.18 35.53
C ASP A 333 35.47 26.12 36.65
N PRO A 334 36.51 25.31 36.97
CA PRO A 334 36.42 24.24 37.98
C PRO A 334 36.38 24.71 39.45
N SER A 335 35.62 25.76 39.76
CA SER A 335 35.64 26.42 41.08
C SER A 335 34.32 26.37 41.85
N MET A 336 33.48 25.34 41.72
CA MET A 336 32.23 25.24 42.49
C MET A 336 31.82 23.79 42.89
N LEU A 337 32.79 22.87 43.06
CA LEU A 337 32.54 21.64 43.82
C LEU A 337 33.03 21.82 45.26
N LEU A 338 32.12 22.21 46.14
CA LEU A 338 32.13 22.00 47.59
C LEU A 338 30.71 22.36 48.09
N ASP A 339 29.90 21.38 48.47
CA ASP A 339 29.65 21.16 49.90
C ASP A 339 28.88 19.85 50.14
N THR A 340 29.27 19.18 51.22
CA THR A 340 28.71 17.95 51.76
C THR A 340 28.01 18.27 53.08
N GLY A 341 26.78 17.79 53.25
CA GLY A 341 26.08 17.75 54.53
C GLY A 341 24.58 17.58 54.29
N GLU A 342 23.79 16.82 55.03
CA GLU A 342 24.01 15.98 56.21
C GLU A 342 22.74 15.12 56.35
N ILE A 343 22.94 13.87 56.79
CA ILE A 343 22.06 12.85 57.38
C ILE A 343 20.66 13.29 57.86
N THR A 344 19.60 12.54 57.52
CA THR A 344 18.76 11.81 58.52
C THR A 344 17.89 10.72 57.89
N ASP A 345 18.01 9.55 58.50
CA ASP A 345 17.24 8.32 58.39
C ASP A 345 15.92 8.42 59.19
N THR A 346 14.82 7.92 58.62
CA THR A 346 13.65 7.42 59.38
C THR A 346 12.93 6.36 58.53
N GLY A 347 13.03 5.11 58.96
CA GLY A 347 12.25 4.00 58.41
C GLY A 347 10.82 3.90 58.95
N SER A 348 10.00 3.09 58.28
CA SER A 348 8.99 2.23 58.91
C SER A 348 8.42 1.22 57.91
N ASP A 349 8.41 -0.04 58.33
CA ASP A 349 7.79 -1.21 57.71
C ASP A 349 6.25 -1.09 57.57
N TYR A 350 5.65 -1.85 56.64
CA TYR A 350 4.61 -2.89 56.87
C TYR A 350 3.78 -3.17 55.59
N GLU A 351 3.83 -4.46 55.22
CA GLU A 351 2.75 -5.34 54.72
C GLU A 351 2.12 -5.20 53.31
N ASP A 352 2.47 -6.22 52.54
CA ASP A 352 1.75 -6.93 51.49
C ASP A 352 0.25 -7.15 51.76
N GLN A 353 -0.60 -6.85 50.77
CA GLN A 353 -1.85 -7.55 50.50
C GLN A 353 -2.34 -7.29 49.06
N GLY A 354 -2.10 -8.27 48.19
CA GLY A 354 -3.16 -9.00 47.46
C GLY A 354 -3.86 -8.33 46.26
N ASP A 355 -3.53 -8.90 45.08
CA ASP A 355 -4.39 -9.20 43.91
C ASP A 355 -4.92 -8.00 43.07
N ASP A 356 -4.74 -7.94 41.75
CA ASP A 356 -5.10 -9.01 40.81
C ASP A 356 -4.19 -9.10 39.57
N GLN A 357 -4.05 -10.35 39.14
CA GLN A 357 -3.22 -10.91 38.09
C GLN A 357 -3.65 -10.50 36.68
N LEU A 358 -2.67 -10.29 35.79
CA LEU A 358 -2.64 -10.96 34.49
C LEU A 358 -1.18 -11.10 34.04
N ASN A 359 -0.71 -12.34 34.16
CA ASN A 359 0.64 -12.82 33.91
C ASN A 359 1.12 -12.56 32.47
N VAL A 360 2.35 -12.04 32.38
CA VAL A 360 3.52 -12.69 31.77
C VAL A 360 3.20 -13.84 30.80
N PHE A 361 3.27 -13.54 29.50
CA PHE A 361 3.60 -14.52 28.48
C PHE A 361 4.79 -14.01 27.66
N GLU A 362 5.96 -14.57 27.98
CA GLU A 362 7.06 -14.92 27.06
C GLU A 362 7.44 -13.91 25.96
N GLU A 363 8.36 -12.99 26.28
CA GLU A 363 9.03 -12.13 25.28
C GLU A 363 10.40 -12.70 24.80
N ASP A 364 10.93 -13.73 25.48
CA ASP A 364 12.26 -14.30 25.18
C ASP A 364 12.27 -15.48 24.18
N THR A 365 11.12 -16.04 23.79
CA THR A 365 11.04 -17.20 22.88
C THR A 365 10.98 -16.82 21.39
N ILE A 366 10.44 -15.65 21.03
CA ILE A 366 10.11 -15.32 19.61
C ILE A 366 11.36 -15.02 18.76
N GLY A 367 12.41 -14.44 19.35
CA GLY A 367 13.65 -14.09 18.63
C GLY A 367 14.36 -15.32 18.07
N GLY A 368 14.55 -16.37 18.88
CA GLY A 368 15.25 -17.59 18.48
C GLY A 368 14.54 -18.38 17.38
N PHE A 369 13.21 -18.47 17.43
CA PHE A 369 12.46 -19.24 16.43
C PHE A 369 12.44 -18.60 15.03
N THR A 370 12.55 -17.27 14.94
CA THR A 370 12.63 -16.60 13.62
C THR A 370 13.96 -16.87 12.90
N GLU A 371 15.06 -17.05 13.63
CA GLU A 371 16.32 -17.53 13.03
C GLU A 371 16.23 -19.00 12.58
N ASP A 372 15.50 -19.83 13.32
CA ASP A 372 15.29 -21.24 12.95
C ASP A 372 14.46 -21.38 11.67
N LEU A 373 13.46 -20.52 11.48
CA LEU A 373 12.69 -20.47 10.23
C LEU A 373 13.55 -20.13 9.01
N ARG A 374 14.54 -19.24 9.15
CA ARG A 374 15.46 -18.87 8.07
C ARG A 374 16.37 -20.02 7.63
N LYS A 375 16.59 -21.02 8.50
CA LYS A 375 17.39 -22.21 8.20
C LYS A 375 16.57 -23.32 7.53
N CYS A 376 15.24 -23.22 7.54
CA CYS A 376 14.36 -24.23 6.96
C CYS A 376 14.39 -24.23 5.43
N LYS A 377 14.19 -25.42 4.84
CA LYS A 377 13.98 -25.57 3.40
C LYS A 377 12.57 -25.06 3.08
N ILE A 378 12.46 -23.90 2.42
CA ILE A 378 11.18 -23.31 2.03
C ILE A 378 11.02 -23.41 0.51
N ILE A 379 9.91 -23.99 0.06
CA ILE A 379 9.57 -24.16 -1.36
C ILE A 379 8.22 -23.49 -1.61
N PHE A 380 8.18 -22.55 -2.55
CA PHE A 380 6.93 -21.99 -3.05
C PHE A 380 6.45 -22.79 -4.26
N LEU A 381 5.19 -23.20 -4.23
CA LEU A 381 4.53 -23.83 -5.37
C LEU A 381 3.49 -22.85 -5.95
N ILE A 382 3.87 -22.20 -7.05
CA ILE A 382 3.03 -21.23 -7.76
C ILE A 382 2.41 -21.87 -8.99
N GLY A 383 1.21 -21.43 -9.36
CA GLY A 383 0.48 -21.96 -10.50
C GLY A 383 -0.98 -21.54 -10.49
N GLY A 384 -1.62 -21.58 -11.66
CA GLY A 384 -3.00 -21.11 -11.80
C GLY A 384 -4.03 -22.02 -11.12
N PRO A 385 -5.28 -21.55 -10.97
CA PRO A 385 -6.35 -22.38 -10.43
C PRO A 385 -6.58 -23.60 -11.35
N GLY A 386 -6.62 -24.81 -10.80
CA GLY A 386 -6.76 -26.04 -11.59
C GLY A 386 -5.44 -26.62 -12.14
N SER A 387 -4.27 -26.01 -11.88
CA SER A 387 -2.98 -26.53 -12.33
C SER A 387 -2.51 -27.82 -11.61
N GLY A 388 -3.20 -28.26 -10.57
CA GLY A 388 -2.88 -29.50 -9.84
C GLY A 388 -1.97 -29.35 -8.62
N LYS A 389 -1.68 -28.12 -8.16
CA LYS A 389 -0.82 -27.82 -6.99
C LYS A 389 -1.12 -28.69 -5.77
N GLY A 390 -2.37 -28.69 -5.30
CA GLY A 390 -2.76 -29.43 -4.10
C GLY A 390 -2.47 -30.94 -4.20
N THR A 391 -2.82 -31.56 -5.33
CA THR A 391 -2.54 -32.98 -5.59
C THR A 391 -1.03 -33.27 -5.56
N GLN A 392 -0.23 -32.39 -6.14
CA GLN A 392 1.23 -32.55 -6.14
C GLN A 392 1.83 -32.31 -4.75
N CYS A 393 1.30 -31.34 -3.99
CA CYS A 393 1.71 -31.11 -2.61
C CYS A 393 1.53 -32.34 -1.73
N GLU A 394 0.39 -33.02 -1.84
CA GLU A 394 0.11 -34.25 -1.08
C GLU A 394 1.15 -35.35 -1.37
N LYS A 395 1.46 -35.59 -2.65
CA LYS A 395 2.49 -36.56 -3.05
C LYS A 395 3.90 -36.15 -2.58
N LEU A 396 4.22 -34.85 -2.60
CA LEU A 396 5.52 -34.33 -2.16
C LEU A 396 5.70 -34.42 -0.64
N VAL A 397 4.63 -34.19 0.12
CA VAL A 397 4.61 -34.40 1.59
C VAL A 397 4.94 -35.85 1.92
N GLU A 398 4.29 -36.80 1.23
CA GLU A 398 4.51 -38.24 1.45
C GLU A 398 5.96 -38.65 1.13
N LYS A 399 6.52 -38.20 0.01
CA LYS A 399 7.87 -38.57 -0.42
C LYS A 399 8.98 -37.91 0.42
N TYR A 400 8.88 -36.61 0.67
CA TYR A 400 9.98 -35.82 1.26
C TYR A 400 9.81 -35.53 2.75
N GLY A 401 8.63 -35.80 3.33
CA GLY A 401 8.32 -35.45 4.72
C GLY A 401 8.24 -33.94 4.96
N PHE A 402 7.84 -33.18 3.94
CA PHE A 402 7.60 -31.75 4.06
C PHE A 402 6.26 -31.46 4.75
N THR A 403 6.11 -30.25 5.28
CA THR A 403 4.82 -29.75 5.77
C THR A 403 4.17 -28.89 4.68
N HIS A 404 3.01 -29.33 4.21
CA HIS A 404 2.22 -28.56 3.25
C HIS A 404 1.35 -27.51 3.96
N LEU A 405 1.57 -26.24 3.61
CA LEU A 405 0.79 -25.10 4.08
C LEU A 405 0.10 -24.44 2.89
N SER A 406 -1.23 -24.48 2.88
CA SER A 406 -2.05 -23.82 1.85
C SER A 406 -2.72 -22.59 2.46
N THR A 407 -2.48 -21.40 1.91
CA THR A 407 -3.06 -20.14 2.43
C THR A 407 -4.59 -20.16 2.43
N GLY A 408 -5.19 -20.76 1.40
CA GLY A 408 -6.64 -20.94 1.34
C GLY A 408 -7.17 -21.86 2.45
N LYS A 409 -6.42 -22.88 2.87
CA LYS A 409 -6.80 -23.75 4.00
C LYS A 409 -6.63 -23.01 5.32
N LEU A 410 -5.54 -22.27 5.51
CA LEU A 410 -5.30 -21.46 6.71
C LEU A 410 -6.41 -20.43 6.92
N LEU A 411 -6.81 -19.71 5.87
CA LEU A 411 -7.89 -18.73 5.94
C LEU A 411 -9.24 -19.37 6.30
N ARG A 412 -9.58 -20.53 5.72
CA ARG A 412 -10.83 -21.24 6.05
C ARG A 412 -10.84 -21.77 7.49
N ASN A 413 -9.71 -22.29 7.95
CA ASN A 413 -9.56 -22.73 9.33
C ASN A 413 -9.72 -21.55 10.30
N GLU A 414 -9.10 -20.40 9.99
CA GLU A 414 -9.22 -19.19 10.81
C GLU A 414 -10.67 -18.70 10.87
N LEU A 415 -11.37 -18.67 9.74
CA LEU A 415 -12.80 -18.32 9.67
C LEU A 415 -13.71 -19.25 10.49
N SER A 416 -13.25 -20.46 10.79
CA SER A 416 -13.97 -21.44 11.61
C SER A 416 -13.68 -21.28 13.11
N SER A 417 -12.66 -20.52 13.49
CA SER A 417 -12.19 -20.40 14.89
C SER A 417 -12.96 -19.38 15.75
N GLU A 418 -13.88 -18.62 15.16
CA GLU A 418 -14.65 -17.53 15.80
C GLU A 418 -13.80 -16.46 16.54
N SER A 419 -12.49 -16.41 16.30
CA SER A 419 -11.55 -15.44 16.86
C SER A 419 -11.87 -13.99 16.44
N GLU A 420 -11.33 -12.98 17.14
CA GLU A 420 -11.42 -11.58 16.70
C GLU A 420 -10.85 -11.37 15.28
N ARG A 421 -9.76 -12.08 14.95
CA ARG A 421 -9.19 -12.11 13.60
C ARG A 421 -10.18 -12.71 12.59
N SER A 422 -10.91 -13.76 12.94
CA SER A 422 -11.94 -14.34 12.09
C SER A 422 -13.10 -13.38 11.83
N LYS A 423 -13.53 -12.58 12.82
CA LYS A 423 -14.58 -11.55 12.68
C LYS A 423 -14.12 -10.44 11.73
N LEU A 424 -12.86 -10.01 11.86
CA LEU A 424 -12.26 -9.03 10.96
C LEU A 424 -12.22 -9.55 9.52
N ILE A 425 -11.70 -10.78 9.30
CA ILE A 425 -11.63 -11.41 7.97
C ILE A 425 -13.05 -11.54 7.38
N ARG A 426 -14.03 -11.99 8.18
CA ARG A 426 -15.43 -12.12 7.76
C ARG A 426 -16.01 -10.78 7.31
N ASN A 427 -15.82 -9.73 8.09
CA ASN A 427 -16.33 -8.39 7.76
C ASN A 427 -15.68 -7.85 6.47
N ILE A 428 -14.37 -8.04 6.28
CA ILE A 428 -13.66 -7.68 5.03
C ILE A 428 -14.26 -8.44 3.84
N MET A 429 -14.46 -9.75 3.98
CA MET A 429 -15.02 -10.59 2.92
C MET A 429 -16.48 -10.28 2.61
N GLU A 430 -17.30 -9.95 3.62
CA GLU A 430 -18.71 -9.55 3.46
C GLU A 430 -18.83 -8.23 2.68
N ARG A 431 -17.86 -7.32 2.84
CA ARG A 431 -17.76 -6.09 2.03
C ARG A 431 -17.21 -6.34 0.62
N GLY A 432 -16.82 -7.57 0.29
CA GLY A 432 -16.24 -7.94 -1.00
C GLY A 432 -14.79 -7.48 -1.19
N GLU A 433 -14.11 -7.13 -0.11
CA GLU A 433 -12.70 -6.71 -0.11
C GLU A 433 -11.75 -7.92 -0.04
N LEU A 434 -10.53 -7.75 -0.55
CA LEU A 434 -9.48 -8.76 -0.45
C LEU A 434 -8.88 -8.75 0.96
N VAL A 435 -8.62 -9.95 1.50
CA VAL A 435 -7.96 -10.10 2.81
C VAL A 435 -6.55 -9.48 2.73
N PRO A 436 -6.19 -8.55 3.63
CA PRO A 436 -4.88 -7.92 3.65
C PRO A 436 -3.73 -8.94 3.70
N SER A 437 -2.67 -8.70 2.93
CA SER A 437 -1.50 -9.58 2.83
C SER A 437 -0.82 -9.86 4.17
N GLY A 438 -0.81 -8.88 5.08
CA GLY A 438 -0.24 -9.02 6.42
C GLY A 438 -0.91 -10.11 7.26
N ILE A 439 -2.24 -10.24 7.18
CA ILE A 439 -3.00 -11.27 7.91
C ILE A 439 -2.64 -12.65 7.38
N VAL A 440 -2.56 -12.80 6.05
CA VAL A 440 -2.20 -14.07 5.41
C VAL A 440 -0.79 -14.49 5.80
N LEU A 441 0.14 -13.54 5.86
CA LEU A 441 1.52 -13.80 6.29
C LEU A 441 1.61 -14.21 7.76
N GLU A 442 0.84 -13.58 8.64
CA GLU A 442 0.79 -13.96 10.07
C GLU A 442 0.25 -15.37 10.26
N LEU A 443 -0.87 -15.71 9.60
CA LEU A 443 -1.42 -17.07 9.59
C LEU A 443 -0.39 -18.10 9.10
N LEU A 444 0.35 -17.75 8.05
CA LEU A 444 1.38 -18.61 7.50
C LEU A 444 2.56 -18.78 8.47
N LYS A 445 3.01 -17.69 9.09
CA LYS A 445 4.08 -17.69 10.11
C LYS A 445 3.71 -18.56 11.30
N GLU A 446 2.51 -18.38 11.86
CA GLU A 446 1.99 -19.19 12.97
C GLU A 446 1.96 -20.68 12.60
N ALA A 447 1.47 -21.01 11.41
CA ALA A 447 1.41 -22.39 10.93
C ALA A 447 2.80 -23.00 10.71
N MET A 448 3.77 -22.23 10.21
CA MET A 448 5.16 -22.68 10.09
C MET A 448 5.77 -22.95 11.47
N MET A 449 5.60 -22.01 12.41
CA MET A 449 6.09 -22.12 13.78
C MET A 449 5.56 -23.36 14.49
N ALA A 450 4.25 -23.61 14.38
CA ALA A 450 3.60 -24.78 14.98
C ALA A 450 4.14 -26.13 14.46
N ASN A 451 4.73 -26.15 13.25
CA ASN A 451 5.25 -27.36 12.61
C ASN A 451 6.78 -27.42 12.54
N LEU A 452 7.48 -26.41 13.06
CA LEU A 452 8.93 -26.21 12.88
C LEU A 452 9.76 -27.41 13.34
N ARG A 453 9.38 -28.05 14.46
CA ARG A 453 10.13 -29.16 15.05
C ARG A 453 9.93 -30.51 14.33
N ASN A 454 8.86 -30.64 13.55
CA ASN A 454 8.41 -31.91 12.99
C ASN A 454 8.47 -31.96 11.45
N THR A 455 9.14 -30.99 10.83
CA THR A 455 9.17 -30.85 9.37
C THR A 455 10.58 -31.01 8.81
N LYS A 456 10.69 -31.60 7.61
CA LYS A 456 11.94 -31.57 6.81
C LYS A 456 12.04 -30.34 5.90
N GLY A 457 10.98 -29.54 5.82
CA GLY A 457 10.87 -28.38 4.96
C GLY A 457 9.42 -27.98 4.73
N PHE A 458 9.19 -26.72 4.36
CA PHE A 458 7.86 -26.18 4.12
C PHE A 458 7.57 -26.12 2.63
N LEU A 459 6.40 -26.66 2.25
CA LEU A 459 5.83 -26.51 0.92
C LEU A 459 4.62 -25.58 1.01
N ILE A 460 4.75 -24.39 0.43
CA ILE A 460 3.74 -23.34 0.55
C ILE A 460 2.98 -23.23 -0.77
N ASP A 461 1.68 -23.55 -0.72
CA ASP A 461 0.73 -23.52 -1.84
C ASP A 461 -0.14 -22.26 -1.80
N GLY A 462 -0.29 -21.62 -2.95
CA GLY A 462 -1.17 -20.45 -3.11
C GLY A 462 -0.58 -19.17 -2.53
N TYR A 463 0.74 -19.11 -2.35
CA TYR A 463 1.49 -17.94 -1.92
C TYR A 463 2.92 -17.99 -2.50
N PRO A 464 3.50 -16.84 -2.88
CA PRO A 464 2.88 -15.51 -2.95
C PRO A 464 1.97 -15.38 -4.19
N GLN A 465 0.93 -14.54 -4.07
CA GLN A 465 0.06 -14.16 -5.18
C GLN A 465 0.47 -12.82 -5.81
N GLU A 466 1.30 -12.04 -5.12
CA GLU A 466 1.83 -10.76 -5.59
C GLU A 466 3.31 -10.64 -5.22
N VAL A 467 4.07 -9.83 -5.96
CA VAL A 467 5.50 -9.59 -5.69
C VAL A 467 5.73 -9.10 -4.26
N LYS A 468 4.93 -8.13 -3.81
CA LYS A 468 5.01 -7.56 -2.45
C LYS A 468 4.85 -8.60 -1.34
N GLN A 469 4.02 -9.63 -1.56
CA GLN A 469 3.87 -10.74 -0.61
C GLN A 469 5.17 -11.55 -0.50
N GLY A 470 5.82 -11.81 -1.65
CA GLY A 470 7.11 -12.49 -1.69
C GLY A 470 8.21 -11.73 -0.97
N GLU A 471 8.30 -10.42 -1.21
CA GLU A 471 9.23 -9.51 -0.52
C GLU A 471 9.02 -9.53 1.00
N GLU A 472 7.77 -9.40 1.43
CA GLU A 472 7.43 -9.38 2.84
C GLU A 472 7.74 -10.70 3.54
N PHE A 473 7.46 -11.83 2.88
CA PHE A 473 7.82 -13.15 3.39
C PHE A 473 9.33 -13.30 3.54
N GLY A 474 10.11 -12.88 2.55
CA GLY A 474 11.57 -12.89 2.62
C GLY A 474 12.11 -12.09 3.81
N ARG A 475 11.52 -10.91 4.08
CA ARG A 475 11.90 -10.05 5.21
C ARG A 475 11.55 -10.65 6.58
N ARG A 476 10.32 -11.15 6.74
CA ARG A 476 9.76 -11.54 8.06
C ARG A 476 9.96 -13.00 8.43
N ILE A 477 10.17 -13.88 7.44
CA ILE A 477 10.33 -15.33 7.64
C ILE A 477 11.66 -15.79 7.06
N GLY A 478 11.90 -15.56 5.77
CA GLY A 478 13.11 -15.96 5.07
C GLY A 478 12.83 -16.24 3.59
N ASP A 479 13.82 -16.05 2.72
CA ASP A 479 13.62 -16.26 1.29
C ASP A 479 13.39 -17.74 0.94
N PRO A 480 12.51 -18.04 -0.04
CA PRO A 480 12.33 -19.40 -0.51
C PRO A 480 13.62 -19.91 -1.17
N ARG A 481 13.98 -21.15 -0.87
CA ARG A 481 15.14 -21.81 -1.47
C ARG A 481 14.85 -22.36 -2.86
N LEU A 482 13.57 -22.58 -3.17
CA LEU A 482 13.10 -22.97 -4.50
C LEU A 482 11.71 -22.39 -4.76
N VAL A 483 11.50 -21.87 -5.97
CA VAL A 483 10.17 -21.48 -6.46
C VAL A 483 9.83 -22.36 -7.66
N ILE A 484 8.76 -23.12 -7.56
CA ILE A 484 8.28 -24.00 -8.62
C ILE A 484 7.05 -23.38 -9.26
N CYS A 485 7.13 -23.07 -10.55
CA CYS A 485 6.01 -22.60 -11.34
C CYS A 485 5.38 -23.76 -12.13
N MET A 486 4.17 -24.16 -11.75
CA MET A 486 3.37 -25.11 -12.49
C MET A 486 2.72 -24.41 -13.68
N ASP A 487 3.31 -24.61 -14.85
CA ASP A 487 2.84 -24.06 -16.11
C ASP A 487 1.76 -24.95 -16.71
N CYS A 488 0.59 -24.38 -16.97
CA CYS A 488 -0.61 -25.08 -17.41
C CYS A 488 -1.43 -24.14 -18.27
N SER A 489 -1.91 -24.62 -19.41
CA SER A 489 -2.77 -23.86 -20.31
C SER A 489 -4.10 -23.50 -19.66
N ALA A 490 -4.68 -22.39 -20.15
CA ALA A 490 -6.00 -21.94 -19.73
C ALA A 490 -7.08 -23.01 -19.97
N ASP A 491 -6.98 -23.76 -21.07
CA ASP A 491 -7.92 -24.81 -21.44
C ASP A 491 -7.87 -25.97 -20.44
N THR A 492 -6.67 -26.45 -20.12
CA THR A 492 -6.49 -27.54 -19.14
C THR A 492 -6.93 -27.12 -17.75
N MET A 493 -6.58 -25.91 -17.30
CA MET A 493 -7.05 -25.36 -16.02
C MET A 493 -8.57 -25.28 -15.96
N THR A 494 -9.20 -24.75 -17.01
CA THR A 494 -10.66 -24.63 -17.11
C THR A 494 -11.32 -26.00 -17.08
N ASN A 495 -10.85 -26.96 -17.88
CA ASN A 495 -11.39 -28.31 -17.93
C ASN A 495 -11.31 -29.00 -16.56
N ARG A 496 -10.18 -28.90 -15.85
CA ARG A 496 -10.00 -29.47 -14.52
C ARG A 496 -10.91 -28.81 -13.47
N LEU A 497 -11.10 -27.49 -13.54
CA LEU A 497 -12.02 -26.77 -12.65
C LEU A 497 -13.48 -27.16 -12.90
N LEU A 498 -13.88 -27.32 -14.16
CA LEU A 498 -15.22 -27.76 -14.54
C LEU A 498 -15.51 -29.20 -14.08
N GLN A 499 -14.54 -30.11 -14.23
CA GLN A 499 -14.65 -31.48 -13.74
C GLN A 499 -14.80 -31.52 -12.20
N ARG A 500 -14.08 -30.65 -11.49
CA ARG A 500 -14.16 -30.55 -10.03
C ARG A 500 -15.53 -30.05 -9.54
N SER A 501 -16.23 -29.23 -10.31
CA SER A 501 -17.56 -28.70 -9.97
C SER A 501 -18.73 -29.66 -10.26
N GLY A 502 -18.47 -30.91 -10.66
CA GLY A 502 -19.52 -31.94 -10.72
C GLY A 502 -20.38 -31.97 -11.99
N GLY A 503 -19.98 -31.29 -13.07
CA GLY A 503 -20.51 -31.54 -14.42
C GLY A 503 -21.96 -31.09 -14.70
N SER A 504 -22.20 -29.79 -14.85
CA SER A 504 -22.75 -29.13 -16.05
C SER A 504 -22.57 -27.62 -15.81
N PRO A 505 -21.82 -26.87 -16.64
CA PRO A 505 -21.45 -25.50 -16.29
C PRO A 505 -22.69 -24.62 -16.37
N HIS A 506 -23.09 -24.01 -15.26
CA HIS A 506 -23.91 -22.81 -15.36
C HIS A 506 -23.06 -21.71 -16.00
N ALA A 507 -23.67 -20.78 -16.75
CA ALA A 507 -22.93 -19.68 -17.38
C ALA A 507 -22.08 -18.89 -16.37
N ASP A 508 -22.58 -18.80 -15.12
CA ASP A 508 -21.92 -18.16 -13.99
C ASP A 508 -20.61 -18.86 -13.57
N ASP A 509 -20.50 -20.18 -13.71
CA ASP A 509 -19.27 -20.93 -13.38
C ASP A 509 -18.16 -20.62 -14.37
N ARG A 510 -18.49 -20.53 -15.67
CA ARG A 510 -17.49 -20.21 -16.72
C ARG A 510 -16.96 -18.79 -16.57
N THR A 511 -17.83 -17.83 -16.27
CA THR A 511 -17.41 -16.44 -16.06
C THR A 511 -16.55 -16.31 -14.80
N ALA A 512 -16.91 -16.97 -13.70
CA ALA A 512 -16.10 -17.01 -12.48
C ALA A 512 -14.72 -17.67 -12.69
N ILE A 513 -14.66 -18.78 -13.42
CA ILE A 513 -13.39 -19.44 -13.78
C ILE A 513 -12.53 -18.51 -14.63
N THR A 514 -13.10 -17.89 -15.66
CA THR A 514 -12.38 -16.97 -16.55
C THR A 514 -11.76 -15.81 -15.76
N LYS A 515 -12.54 -15.17 -14.89
CA LYS A 515 -12.06 -14.08 -14.02
C LYS A 515 -10.91 -14.52 -13.11
N ARG A 516 -10.94 -15.76 -12.59
CA ARG A 516 -9.86 -16.32 -11.76
C ARG A 516 -8.58 -16.56 -12.57
N LEU A 517 -8.70 -17.02 -13.81
CA LEU A 517 -7.55 -17.21 -14.71
C LEU A 517 -6.94 -15.86 -15.09
N GLU A 518 -7.74 -14.86 -15.46
CA GLU A 518 -7.27 -13.51 -15.77
C GLU A 518 -6.53 -12.87 -14.59
N THR A 519 -7.11 -12.98 -13.39
CA THR A 519 -6.49 -12.49 -12.15
C THR A 519 -5.15 -13.16 -11.91
N TYR A 520 -5.07 -14.48 -12.11
CA TYR A 520 -3.82 -15.22 -12.00
C TYR A 520 -2.77 -14.74 -12.99
N TYR A 521 -3.08 -14.65 -14.29
CA TYR A 521 -2.09 -14.25 -15.30
C TYR A 521 -1.58 -12.82 -15.09
N ARG A 522 -2.47 -11.90 -14.68
CA ARG A 522 -2.09 -10.52 -14.38
C ARG A 522 -1.07 -10.44 -13.24
N ALA A 523 -1.21 -11.30 -12.24
CA ALA A 523 -0.34 -11.31 -11.06
C ALA A 523 0.90 -12.21 -11.21
N SER A 524 0.80 -13.29 -12.01
CA SER A 524 1.87 -14.28 -12.15
C SER A 524 3.04 -13.80 -13.01
N ILE A 525 2.79 -13.02 -14.06
CA ILE A 525 3.84 -12.47 -14.94
C ILE A 525 4.91 -11.69 -14.14
N PRO A 526 4.55 -10.65 -13.36
CA PRO A 526 5.56 -9.90 -12.60
C PRO A 526 6.19 -10.74 -11.49
N MET A 527 5.46 -11.71 -10.91
CA MET A 527 5.97 -12.55 -9.83
C MET A 527 6.98 -13.60 -10.33
N VAL A 528 6.75 -14.19 -11.50
CA VAL A 528 7.72 -15.08 -12.16
C VAL A 528 8.97 -14.29 -12.52
N ALA A 529 8.83 -13.11 -13.14
CA ALA A 529 9.97 -12.25 -13.48
C ALA A 529 10.81 -11.86 -12.24
N TYR A 530 10.13 -11.52 -11.14
CA TYR A 530 10.79 -11.23 -9.86
C TYR A 530 11.65 -12.43 -9.37
N TYR A 531 11.08 -13.63 -9.33
CA TYR A 531 11.80 -14.80 -8.81
C TYR A 531 12.83 -15.38 -9.78
N GLU A 532 12.70 -15.16 -11.09
CA GLU A 532 13.75 -15.50 -12.06
C GLU A 532 15.07 -14.77 -11.76
N THR A 533 15.01 -13.56 -11.20
CA THR A 533 16.20 -12.78 -10.83
C THR A 533 16.67 -13.02 -9.39
N LYS A 534 15.76 -13.36 -8.48
CA LYS A 534 16.03 -13.39 -7.03
C LYS A 534 16.40 -14.76 -6.48
N THR A 535 15.85 -15.85 -7.00
CA THR A 535 16.04 -17.20 -6.44
C THR A 535 16.02 -18.27 -7.52
N GLN A 536 16.23 -19.53 -7.14
CA GLN A 536 16.11 -20.64 -8.07
C GLN A 536 14.63 -20.88 -8.42
N LEU A 537 14.21 -20.38 -9.60
CA LEU A 537 12.90 -20.66 -10.18
C LEU A 537 12.97 -21.85 -11.14
N ARG A 538 12.01 -22.77 -11.06
CA ARG A 538 11.85 -23.92 -11.97
C ARG A 538 10.43 -23.94 -12.54
N LYS A 539 10.31 -23.85 -13.87
CA LYS A 539 9.03 -24.01 -14.57
C LYS A 539 8.82 -25.50 -14.88
N ILE A 540 7.67 -26.03 -14.48
CA ILE A 540 7.29 -27.44 -14.66
C ILE A 540 6.02 -27.49 -15.50
N ASN A 541 6.04 -28.30 -16.56
CA ASN A 541 4.87 -28.51 -17.39
C ASN A 541 3.85 -29.36 -16.63
N ALA A 542 2.67 -28.79 -16.35
CA ALA A 542 1.59 -29.40 -15.59
C ALA A 542 0.43 -29.93 -16.47
N GLU A 543 0.65 -30.09 -17.78
CA GLU A 543 -0.32 -30.65 -18.73
C GLU A 543 -0.49 -32.16 -18.61
N GLY A 544 0.60 -32.88 -18.30
CA GLY A 544 0.65 -34.34 -18.28
C GLY A 544 -0.12 -35.00 -17.13
N THR A 545 0.07 -36.30 -17.00
CA THR A 545 -0.52 -37.09 -15.91
C THR A 545 0.03 -36.64 -14.54
N PRO A 546 -0.73 -36.82 -13.44
CA PRO A 546 -0.23 -36.50 -12.11
C PRO A 546 1.10 -37.16 -11.76
N GLU A 547 1.40 -38.34 -12.31
CA GLU A 547 2.64 -39.09 -12.10
C GLU A 547 3.82 -38.48 -12.86
N GLU A 548 3.63 -38.08 -14.12
CA GLU A 548 4.67 -37.41 -14.92
C GLU A 548 5.05 -36.06 -14.31
N VAL A 549 4.04 -35.26 -13.94
CA VAL A 549 4.25 -33.97 -13.29
C VAL A 549 4.97 -34.16 -11.95
N PHE A 550 4.59 -35.18 -11.17
CA PHE A 550 5.25 -35.51 -9.92
C PHE A 550 6.73 -35.87 -10.09
N LEU A 551 7.08 -36.64 -11.12
CA LEU A 551 8.47 -37.00 -11.40
C LEU A 551 9.32 -35.78 -11.78
N GLN A 552 8.77 -34.85 -12.56
CA GLN A 552 9.44 -33.59 -12.88
C GLN A 552 9.65 -32.72 -11.63
N LEU A 553 8.65 -32.65 -10.75
CA LEU A 553 8.77 -31.95 -9.46
C LEU A 553 9.84 -32.57 -8.56
N CYS A 554 9.89 -33.90 -8.48
CA CYS A 554 10.93 -34.61 -7.75
C CYS A 554 12.31 -34.26 -8.27
N THR A 555 12.49 -34.31 -9.59
CA THR A 555 13.77 -33.96 -10.24
C THR A 555 14.21 -32.53 -9.92
N ALA A 556 13.26 -31.58 -9.91
CA ALA A 556 13.55 -30.18 -9.58
C ALA A 556 13.97 -30.01 -8.11
N ILE A 557 13.29 -30.70 -7.18
CA ILE A 557 13.58 -30.64 -5.74
C ILE A 557 14.91 -31.34 -5.43
N ASP A 558 15.13 -32.54 -5.96
CA ASP A 558 16.35 -33.34 -5.77
C ASP A 558 17.60 -32.65 -6.35
N SER A 559 17.43 -31.73 -7.32
CA SER A 559 18.55 -30.94 -7.86
C SER A 559 19.06 -29.84 -6.92
N ILE A 560 18.32 -29.53 -5.85
CA ILE A 560 18.60 -28.39 -4.95
C ILE A 560 18.87 -28.85 -3.51
N PHE A 561 18.28 -29.98 -3.10
CA PHE A 561 18.27 -30.50 -1.73
C PHE A 561 18.77 -31.92 -1.67
#